data_AF-E4SIZ1-F1
#
_entry.id   AF-E4SIZ1-F1
#
_cell.length_a   1.000
_cell.length_b   1.000
_cell.length_c   1.000
_cell.angle_alpha   90.00
_cell.angle_beta   90.00
_cell.angle_gamma   90.00
#
_symmetry.space_group_name_H-M   'P 1'
#
loop_
_entity.id
_entity.type
_entity.pdbx_description
1 polymer ?
#
loop_
_entity_poly.entity_id
_entity_poly.type
_entity_poly.pdbx_seq_one_letter_code
_entity_poly.pdbx_strand_id
1 'polypeptide(L)'
;MLHKPQTKLNQLHKFSSINRWNFIKTGLLIAGLAVCFMMDRTYFFYPPSLAPAWNNIYFDAVGLIAGLILITVGVFNLHEDRLVKLGLGVSVAFLTVLIVAEFFHVFGAGYYRFHPIILFEFYAIINFMQLAFEYDPQD
;
A
#
# COMPACT_ATOMS: atom_id res chain seq x y z
N MET A 1 25.76 12.24 -35.00
CA MET A 1 25.38 11.27 -33.95
C MET A 1 24.93 11.99 -32.66
N LEU A 2 23.88 12.79 -32.69
CA LEU A 2 23.45 13.64 -31.55
C LEU A 2 22.05 13.29 -30.98
N HIS A 3 21.41 12.21 -31.44
CA HIS A 3 20.03 11.89 -31.07
C HIS A 3 19.87 10.99 -29.82
N LYS A 4 20.96 10.43 -29.28
CA LYS A 4 20.92 9.49 -28.13
C LYS A 4 20.75 10.11 -26.72
N PRO A 5 21.20 11.33 -26.40
CA PRO A 5 21.11 11.83 -25.03
C PRO A 5 19.69 12.31 -24.67
N GLN A 6 18.96 12.92 -25.60
CA GLN A 6 17.59 13.41 -25.36
C GLN A 6 16.57 12.27 -25.14
N THR A 7 16.72 11.14 -25.82
CA THR A 7 15.86 9.97 -25.63
C THR A 7 16.08 9.32 -24.26
N LYS A 8 17.33 9.26 -23.78
CA LYS A 8 17.67 8.73 -22.44
C LYS A 8 17.13 9.62 -21.32
N LEU A 9 17.25 10.94 -21.45
CA LEU A 9 16.73 11.91 -20.48
C LEU A 9 15.19 11.89 -20.43
N ASN A 10 14.53 11.82 -21.58
CA ASN A 10 13.07 11.71 -21.66
C ASN A 10 12.56 10.38 -21.09
N GLN A 11 13.32 9.28 -21.25
CA GLN A 11 13.01 8.00 -20.62
C GLN A 11 13.16 8.07 -19.10
N LEU A 12 14.26 8.63 -18.57
CA LEU A 12 14.46 8.84 -17.13
C LEU A 12 13.37 9.73 -16.51
N HIS A 13 12.98 10.81 -17.19
CA HIS A 13 11.95 11.73 -16.70
C HIS A 13 10.53 11.12 -16.80
N LYS A 14 10.28 10.30 -17.83
CA LYS A 14 9.03 9.55 -17.95
C LYS A 14 8.96 8.45 -16.88
N PHE A 15 10.07 7.77 -16.62
CA PHE A 15 10.17 6.74 -15.59
C PHE A 15 10.02 7.32 -14.18
N SER A 16 10.68 8.46 -13.89
CA SER A 16 10.52 9.14 -12.58
C SER A 16 9.10 9.67 -12.38
N SER A 17 8.47 10.26 -13.40
CA SER A 17 7.10 10.75 -13.26
C SER A 17 6.07 9.62 -13.12
N ILE A 18 6.26 8.48 -13.80
CA ILE A 18 5.45 7.26 -13.62
C ILE A 18 5.63 6.73 -12.19
N ASN A 19 6.88 6.65 -11.69
CA ASN A 19 7.16 6.18 -10.33
C ASN A 19 6.52 7.07 -9.26
N ARG A 20 6.59 8.40 -9.39
CA ARG A 20 5.93 9.34 -8.46
C ARG A 20 4.44 9.12 -8.35
N TRP A 21 3.75 9.01 -9.49
CA TRP A 21 2.30 8.81 -9.50
C TRP A 21 1.92 7.45 -8.92
N ASN A 22 2.74 6.42 -9.13
CA ASN A 22 2.53 5.12 -8.52
C ASN A 22 2.63 5.23 -7.00
N PHE A 23 3.66 5.90 -6.45
CA PHE A 23 3.76 6.15 -5.00
C PHE A 23 2.56 6.90 -4.43
N ILE A 24 2.08 7.95 -5.11
CA ILE A 24 0.90 8.72 -4.66
C ILE A 24 -0.36 7.85 -4.64
N LYS A 25 -0.65 7.14 -5.73
CA LYS A 25 -1.85 6.28 -5.83
C LYS A 25 -1.82 5.18 -4.77
N THR A 26 -0.68 4.53 -4.64
CA THR A 26 -0.43 3.48 -3.67
C THR A 26 -0.57 3.99 -2.24
N GLY A 27 -0.03 5.17 -1.93
CA GLY A 27 -0.16 5.78 -0.61
C GLY A 27 -1.60 6.22 -0.29
N LEU A 28 -2.32 6.78 -1.26
CA LEU A 28 -3.75 7.12 -1.12
C LEU A 28 -4.62 5.89 -0.87
N LEU A 29 -4.32 4.77 -1.54
CA LEU A 29 -5.01 3.50 -1.35
C LEU A 29 -4.89 3.03 0.10
N ILE A 30 -3.66 2.98 0.63
CA ILE A 30 -3.39 2.51 2.00
C ILE A 30 -3.98 3.46 3.03
N ALA A 31 -3.78 4.77 2.87
CA ALA A 31 -4.34 5.76 3.76
C ALA A 31 -5.88 5.71 3.77
N GLY A 32 -6.50 5.54 2.60
CA GLY A 32 -7.95 5.39 2.46
C GLY A 32 -8.47 4.16 3.19
N LEU A 33 -7.85 3.00 3.01
CA LEU A 33 -8.21 1.77 3.74
C LEU A 33 -8.09 1.95 5.26
N ALA A 34 -6.96 2.51 5.72
CA ALA A 34 -6.76 2.77 7.14
C ALA A 34 -7.84 3.70 7.71
N VAL A 35 -8.20 4.78 7.01
CA VAL A 35 -9.29 5.68 7.43
C VAL A 35 -10.64 4.96 7.48
N CYS A 36 -10.96 4.12 6.50
CA CYS A 36 -12.19 3.32 6.52
C CYS A 36 -12.28 2.44 7.76
N PHE A 37 -11.20 1.75 8.14
CA PHE A 37 -11.18 0.93 9.36
C PHE A 37 -11.16 1.76 10.64
N MET A 38 -10.54 2.94 10.64
CA MET A 38 -10.67 3.89 11.75
C MET A 38 -12.12 4.32 11.98
N MET A 39 -12.90 4.49 10.91
CA MET A 39 -14.32 4.86 11.00
C MET A 39 -15.22 3.68 11.40
N ASP A 40 -14.96 2.47 10.91
CA ASP A 40 -15.69 1.25 11.30
C ASP A 40 -14.83 0.34 12.18
N ARG A 41 -14.91 0.50 13.51
CA ARG A 41 -14.22 -0.36 14.50
C ARG A 41 -14.82 -1.76 14.64
N THR A 42 -15.78 -2.14 13.81
CA THR A 42 -16.40 -3.47 13.82
C THR A 42 -16.06 -4.28 12.58
N TYR A 43 -15.08 -3.81 11.79
CA TYR A 43 -14.67 -4.44 10.55
C TYR A 43 -14.21 -5.89 10.75
N PHE A 44 -13.49 -6.17 11.85
CA PHE A 44 -13.13 -7.53 12.24
C PHE A 44 -14.09 -8.07 13.30
N PHE A 45 -14.89 -9.09 12.97
CA PHE A 45 -15.91 -9.63 13.89
C PHE A 45 -15.70 -11.12 14.25
N TYR A 46 -14.88 -11.86 13.49
CA TYR A 46 -14.66 -13.29 13.73
C TYR A 46 -13.20 -13.71 13.51
N PRO A 47 -12.62 -14.58 14.36
CA PRO A 47 -13.19 -15.04 15.64
C PRO A 47 -13.25 -13.89 16.68
N PRO A 48 -14.31 -13.80 17.51
CA PRO A 48 -14.50 -12.66 18.42
C PRO A 48 -13.35 -12.42 19.40
N SER A 49 -12.61 -13.48 19.78
CA SER A 49 -11.46 -13.39 20.67
C SER A 49 -10.31 -12.57 20.09
N LEU A 50 -10.17 -12.50 18.76
CA LEU A 50 -9.14 -11.71 18.10
C LEU A 50 -9.61 -10.27 17.80
N ALA A 51 -10.93 -10.02 17.78
CA ALA A 51 -11.50 -8.72 17.42
C ALA A 51 -10.91 -7.51 18.16
N PRO A 52 -10.57 -7.57 19.46
CA PRO A 52 -9.91 -6.45 20.14
C PRO A 52 -8.53 -6.09 19.57
N ALA A 53 -7.78 -7.07 19.05
CA ALA A 53 -6.46 -6.85 18.47
C ALA A 53 -6.56 -6.24 17.07
N TRP A 54 -7.45 -6.78 16.24
CA TRP A 54 -7.66 -6.29 14.87
C TRP A 54 -8.35 -4.93 14.87
N ASN A 55 -9.42 -4.75 15.63
CA ASN A 55 -10.09 -3.46 15.77
C ASN A 55 -9.37 -2.51 16.73
N ASN A 56 -8.05 -2.61 16.89
CA ASN A 56 -7.25 -1.66 17.65
C ASN A 56 -6.80 -0.48 16.77
N ILE A 57 -7.08 0.77 17.21
CA ILE A 57 -6.80 1.97 16.41
C ILE A 57 -5.32 2.11 16.04
N TYR A 58 -4.42 1.57 16.86
CA TYR A 58 -2.99 1.58 16.58
C TYR A 58 -2.63 0.73 15.37
N PHE A 59 -3.38 -0.34 15.08
CA PHE A 59 -3.17 -1.17 13.89
C PHE A 59 -3.41 -0.35 12.62
N ASP A 60 -4.53 0.38 12.57
CA ASP A 60 -4.89 1.22 11.43
C ASP A 60 -4.00 2.45 11.32
N ALA A 61 -3.54 2.99 12.45
CA ALA A 61 -2.59 4.10 12.46
C ALA A 61 -1.27 3.74 11.76
N VAL A 62 -0.80 2.49 11.87
CA VAL A 62 0.38 2.01 11.13
C VAL A 62 0.14 2.06 9.63
N GLY A 63 -1.02 1.57 9.17
CA GLY A 63 -1.43 1.67 7.76
C GLY A 63 -1.47 3.13 7.30
N LEU A 64 -2.12 4.01 8.06
CA LEU A 64 -2.23 5.43 7.74
C LEU A 64 -0.86 6.10 7.60
N ILE A 65 0.05 5.86 8.54
CA ILE A 65 1.42 6.41 8.51
C ILE A 65 2.17 5.91 7.26
N ALA A 66 2.09 4.62 6.95
CA ALA A 66 2.73 4.07 5.75
C ALA A 66 2.18 4.70 4.46
N GLY A 67 0.85 4.89 4.37
CA GLY A 67 0.23 5.59 3.25
C GLY A 67 0.71 7.03 3.10
N LEU A 68 0.82 7.77 4.21
CA LEU A 68 1.32 9.15 4.21
C LEU A 68 2.80 9.25 3.82
N ILE A 69 3.63 8.28 4.23
CA ILE A 69 5.04 8.19 3.80
C ILE A 69 5.11 8.04 2.29
N LEU A 70 4.33 7.13 1.70
CA LEU A 70 4.33 6.90 0.25
C LEU A 70 3.80 8.12 -0.54
N ILE A 71 2.77 8.79 -0.04
CA ILE A 71 2.29 10.05 -0.63
C ILE A 71 3.42 11.09 -0.60
N THR A 72 4.11 11.23 0.53
CA THR A 72 5.21 12.19 0.69
C THR A 72 6.35 11.87 -0.29
N VAL A 73 6.74 10.60 -0.41
CA VAL A 73 7.74 10.13 -1.39
C VAL A 73 7.36 10.54 -2.81
N GLY A 74 6.11 10.28 -3.23
CA GLY A 74 5.68 10.59 -4.59
C GLY A 74 5.49 12.10 -4.86
N VAL A 75 4.92 12.84 -3.91
CA VAL A 75 4.69 14.29 -4.02
C VAL A 75 6.01 15.04 -4.12
N PHE A 76 6.94 14.79 -3.18
CA PHE A 76 8.23 15.49 -3.13
C PHE A 76 9.30 14.85 -4.00
N ASN A 77 8.99 13.74 -4.69
CA ASN A 77 9.93 13.01 -5.54
C ASN A 77 11.19 12.57 -4.77
N LEU A 78 11.00 12.08 -3.54
CA LEU A 78 12.08 11.64 -2.68
C LEU A 78 12.58 10.28 -3.16
N HIS A 79 13.90 10.12 -3.29
CA HIS A 79 14.55 8.87 -3.68
C HIS A 79 15.33 8.25 -2.50
N GLU A 80 14.95 8.60 -1.27
CA GLU A 80 15.57 8.03 -0.07
C GLU A 80 15.14 6.57 0.07
N ASP A 81 16.06 5.65 -0.25
CA ASP A 81 15.85 4.21 -0.29
C ASP A 81 15.24 3.65 0.99
N ARG A 82 15.65 4.18 2.15
CA ARG A 82 15.12 3.76 3.46
C ARG A 82 13.63 4.09 3.61
N LEU A 83 13.21 5.29 3.20
CA LEU A 83 11.82 5.73 3.29
C LEU A 83 10.93 4.95 2.32
N VAL A 84 11.43 4.72 1.10
CA VAL A 84 10.72 3.93 0.07
C VAL A 84 10.52 2.50 0.55
N LYS A 85 11.58 1.82 1.01
CA LYS A 85 11.52 0.45 1.51
C LYS A 85 10.61 0.33 2.74
N LEU A 86 10.69 1.28 3.66
CA LEU A 86 9.82 1.30 4.84
C LEU A 86 8.35 1.47 4.44
N GLY A 87 8.03 2.47 3.62
CA GLY A 87 6.66 2.75 3.18
C GLY A 87 6.05 1.57 2.42
N LEU A 88 6.78 1.00 1.45
CA LEU A 88 6.30 -0.13 0.66
C LEU A 88 6.20 -1.40 1.51
N GLY A 89 7.22 -1.71 2.31
CA GLY A 89 7.27 -2.91 3.13
C GLY A 89 6.16 -2.94 4.19
N VAL A 90 5.95 -1.82 4.91
CA VAL A 90 4.87 -1.72 5.89
C VAL A 90 3.50 -1.80 5.21
N SER A 91 3.33 -1.18 4.05
CA SER A 91 2.06 -1.24 3.30
C SER A 91 1.71 -2.66 2.83
N VAL A 92 2.69 -3.41 2.31
CA VAL A 92 2.49 -4.81 1.92
C VAL A 92 2.17 -5.68 3.14
N ALA A 93 2.87 -5.47 4.26
CA ALA A 93 2.59 -6.20 5.50
C ALA A 93 1.17 -5.90 6.01
N PHE A 94 0.77 -4.62 6.00
CA PHE A 94 -0.58 -4.19 6.38
C PHE A 94 -1.66 -4.88 5.54
N LEU A 95 -1.55 -4.83 4.20
CA LEU A 95 -2.49 -5.52 3.30
C LEU A 95 -2.49 -7.03 3.49
N THR A 96 -1.32 -7.65 3.66
CA THR A 96 -1.23 -9.11 3.87
C THR A 96 -1.97 -9.53 5.13
N VAL A 97 -1.84 -8.75 6.20
CA VAL A 97 -2.56 -9.01 7.45
C VAL A 97 -4.07 -8.84 7.26
N LEU A 98 -4.53 -7.83 6.51
CA LEU A 98 -5.96 -7.68 6.18
C LEU A 98 -6.53 -8.87 5.40
N ILE A 99 -5.81 -9.39 4.40
CA ILE A 99 -6.19 -10.62 3.69
C ILE A 99 -6.37 -11.78 4.67
N VAL A 100 -5.45 -11.95 5.63
CA VAL A 100 -5.57 -12.98 6.67
C VAL A 100 -6.83 -12.76 7.52
N ALA A 101 -7.16 -11.51 7.84
CA ALA A 101 -8.40 -11.18 8.54
C ALA A 101 -9.64 -11.56 7.74
N GLU A 102 -9.67 -11.24 6.46
CA GLU A 102 -10.77 -11.58 5.57
C GLU A 102 -10.93 -13.11 5.45
N PHE A 103 -9.83 -13.86 5.41
CA PHE A 103 -9.88 -15.33 5.42
C PHE A 103 -10.54 -15.89 6.67
N PHE A 104 -10.35 -15.28 7.86
CA PHE A 104 -11.08 -15.68 9.05
C PHE A 104 -12.60 -15.47 8.90
N HIS A 105 -13.04 -14.39 8.26
CA HIS A 105 -14.47 -14.15 8.05
C HIS A 105 -15.05 -15.12 7.01
N VAL A 106 -14.35 -15.32 5.90
CA VAL A 106 -14.81 -16.17 4.79
C VAL A 106 -14.85 -17.63 5.21
N PHE A 107 -13.73 -18.20 5.66
CA PHE A 107 -13.65 -19.63 5.98
C PHE A 107 -14.13 -19.94 7.39
N GLY A 108 -13.95 -19.01 8.33
CA GLY A 108 -14.32 -19.22 9.72
C GLY A 108 -15.78 -18.92 10.03
N ALA A 109 -16.33 -17.83 9.47
CA ALA A 109 -17.73 -17.43 9.70
C ALA A 109 -18.66 -17.71 8.51
N GLY A 110 -18.13 -18.15 7.36
CA GLY A 110 -18.91 -18.34 6.14
C GLY A 110 -19.50 -17.03 5.60
N TYR A 111 -18.92 -15.89 5.97
CA TYR A 111 -19.51 -14.58 5.72
C TYR A 111 -18.52 -13.65 5.03
N TYR A 112 -18.93 -13.11 3.89
CA TYR A 112 -18.15 -12.13 3.16
C TYR A 112 -18.62 -10.73 3.51
N ARG A 113 -17.87 -10.03 4.37
CA ARG A 113 -18.20 -8.66 4.77
C ARG A 113 -17.68 -7.60 3.79
N PHE A 114 -16.59 -7.91 3.08
CA PHE A 114 -15.87 -6.94 2.24
C PHE A 114 -15.65 -7.49 0.81
N HIS A 115 -16.74 -7.77 0.09
CA HIS A 115 -16.71 -8.39 -1.25
C HIS A 115 -15.78 -7.72 -2.30
N PRO A 116 -15.63 -6.37 -2.38
CA PRO A 116 -14.72 -5.74 -3.34
C PRO A 116 -13.26 -5.66 -2.87
N ILE A 117 -12.97 -5.86 -1.57
CA ILE A 117 -11.68 -5.54 -0.98
C ILE A 117 -10.65 -6.62 -1.25
N ILE A 118 -10.97 -7.91 -1.09
CA ILE A 118 -10.03 -9.03 -1.37
C ILE A 118 -9.35 -8.90 -2.75
N LEU A 119 -10.13 -8.72 -3.83
CA LEU A 119 -9.59 -8.61 -5.19
C LEU A 119 -8.74 -7.35 -5.36
N PHE A 120 -9.16 -6.26 -4.71
CA PHE A 120 -8.44 -5.00 -4.72
C PHE A 120 -7.14 -5.07 -3.90
N GLU A 121 -7.10 -5.83 -2.81
CA GLU A 121 -5.90 -6.08 -2.01
C GLU A 121 -4.89 -6.92 -2.78
N PHE A 122 -5.32 -7.98 -3.47
CA PHE A 122 -4.44 -8.73 -4.37
C PHE A 122 -3.90 -7.86 -5.51
N TYR A 123 -4.76 -7.07 -6.16
CA TYR A 123 -4.34 -6.12 -7.17
C TYR A 123 -3.33 -5.12 -6.60
N ALA A 124 -3.60 -4.57 -5.42
CA ALA A 124 -2.73 -3.63 -4.75
C ALA A 124 -1.36 -4.28 -4.48
N ILE A 125 -1.30 -5.45 -3.85
CA ILE A 125 -0.06 -6.18 -3.56
C ILE A 125 0.77 -6.42 -4.84
N ILE A 126 0.13 -6.81 -5.95
CA ILE A 126 0.83 -6.95 -7.24
C ILE A 126 1.43 -5.62 -7.68
N ASN A 127 0.70 -4.50 -7.58
CA ASN A 127 1.23 -3.18 -7.90
C ASN A 127 2.36 -2.76 -6.95
N PHE A 128 2.30 -3.10 -5.67
CA PHE A 128 3.41 -2.87 -4.73
C PHE A 128 4.67 -3.63 -5.15
N MET A 129 4.53 -4.90 -5.52
CA MET A 129 5.65 -5.72 -5.98
C MET A 129 6.24 -5.19 -7.29
N GLN A 130 5.39 -4.77 -8.23
CA GLN A 130 5.85 -4.14 -9.47
C GLN A 130 6.59 -2.83 -9.19
N LEU A 131 6.03 -1.96 -8.34
CA LEU A 131 6.66 -0.70 -7.96
C LEU A 131 7.99 -0.92 -7.24
N ALA A 132 8.09 -1.94 -6.38
CA ALA A 132 9.34 -2.31 -5.71
C ALA A 132 10.38 -2.87 -6.70
N PHE A 133 9.96 -3.60 -7.73
CA PHE A 133 10.84 -4.14 -8.77
C PHE A 133 11.31 -3.05 -9.75
N GLU A 134 10.45 -2.10 -10.08
CA GLU A 134 10.75 -0.97 -10.96
C GLU A 134 11.54 0.14 -10.25
N TYR A 135 11.60 0.12 -8.92
CA TYR A 135 12.36 1.09 -8.16
C TYR A 135 13.85 0.87 -8.32
N ASP A 136 14.52 1.83 -8.97
CA ASP A 136 15.97 1.89 -9.09
C ASP A 136 16.52 2.80 -7.97
N PRO A 137 17.23 2.25 -6.97
CA PRO A 137 17.81 3.05 -5.90
C PRO A 137 18.87 4.00 -6.47
N GLN A 138 18.81 5.27 -6.05
CA GLN A 138 19.87 6.23 -6.36
C GLN A 138 20.88 6.23 -5.21
N ASP A 139 22.11 5.79 -5.50
CA ASP A 139 23.26 5.87 -4.60
C ASP A 139 23.67 7.32 -4.29
#